data_AF-A0A2E6YIB5-F1
#
_entry.id   AF-A0A2E6YIB5-F1
#
_cell.length_a   1.000
_cell.length_b   1.000
_cell.length_c   1.000
_cell.angle_alpha   90.00
_cell.angle_beta   90.00
_cell.angle_gamma   90.00
#
_symmetry.space_group_name_H-M   'P 1'
#
loop_
_entity.id
_entity.type
_entity.pdbx_description
1 polymer ?
#
loop_
_entity_poly.entity_id
_entity_poly.type
_entity_poly.pdbx_seq_one_letter_code
_entity_poly.pdbx_strand_id
1 'polypeptide(L)'
;MSFRPENDGIDHINAYSKARTKVGRLLTNYARSPFKHKTFGEFESMEGFWFWLASGRQYNRLRKLHGYDANQLGRICLENINYEEVVDDRFRTWIGEATKAKLRQNTDILQMLVETGDLPIVHYYYDYKNPVLTEAKVTFLPQHQWQMEIVMDVRKKTQEWMKRKGIVDISKYKLE
;
A
#
# COMPACT_ATOMS: atom_id res chain seq x y z
N MET A 1 -5.69 20.02 -0.42
CA MET A 1 -4.33 19.97 0.15
C MET A 1 -3.33 19.89 -0.99
N SER A 2 -2.24 20.64 -0.93
CA SER A 2 -1.13 20.52 -1.88
C SER A 2 0.02 19.85 -1.16
N PHE A 3 0.38 18.63 -1.58
CA PHE A 3 1.52 17.90 -1.02
C PHE A 3 2.79 18.27 -1.77
N ARG A 4 3.89 18.42 -1.04
CA ARG A 4 5.20 18.77 -1.57
C ARG A 4 6.16 17.58 -1.44
N PRO A 5 6.69 17.01 -2.52
CA PRO A 5 7.53 15.80 -2.46
C PRO A 5 8.75 15.94 -1.54
N GLU A 6 9.32 17.14 -1.43
CA GLU A 6 10.43 17.44 -0.55
C GLU A 6 10.10 17.28 0.95
N ASN A 7 8.82 17.37 1.32
CA ASN A 7 8.36 17.22 2.69
C ASN A 7 7.98 15.77 3.08
N ASP A 8 8.13 14.79 2.18
CA ASP A 8 7.93 13.37 2.51
C ASP A 8 8.92 12.92 3.61
N GLY A 9 8.38 12.51 4.76
CA GLY A 9 9.10 12.22 5.99
C GLY A 9 9.13 13.36 7.02
N ILE A 10 8.54 14.52 6.71
CA ILE A 10 8.53 15.72 7.56
C ILE A 10 7.11 16.05 8.01
N ASP A 11 6.20 16.33 7.08
CA ASP A 11 4.80 16.69 7.37
C ASP A 11 3.79 15.64 6.86
N HIS A 12 4.25 14.65 6.10
CA HIS A 12 3.47 13.49 5.66
C HIS A 12 4.40 12.35 5.24
N ILE A 13 3.82 11.19 4.92
CA ILE A 13 4.49 10.06 4.27
C ILE A 13 3.81 9.77 2.95
N ASN A 14 4.57 9.72 1.85
CA ASN A 14 4.03 9.37 0.54
C ASN A 14 4.14 7.86 0.25
N ALA A 15 3.02 7.17 0.09
CA ALA A 15 2.96 5.76 -0.29
C ALA A 15 3.14 5.59 -1.82
N TYR A 16 4.32 5.87 -2.34
CA TYR A 16 4.63 5.81 -3.77
C TYR A 16 5.96 5.07 -4.02
N SER A 17 6.06 4.31 -5.11
CA SER A 17 7.27 3.53 -5.44
C SER A 17 8.52 4.39 -5.66
N LYS A 18 8.35 5.70 -5.93
CA LYS A 18 9.46 6.67 -6.02
C LYS A 18 9.53 7.63 -4.83
N ALA A 19 8.73 7.42 -3.79
CA ALA A 19 8.75 8.25 -2.57
C ALA A 19 10.17 8.37 -1.97
N ARG A 20 10.41 9.44 -1.23
CA ARG A 20 11.69 9.73 -0.58
C ARG A 20 11.92 8.78 0.60
N THR A 21 10.88 8.51 1.39
CA THR A 21 10.99 7.64 2.56
C THR A 21 10.99 6.16 2.19
N LYS A 22 11.77 5.35 2.92
CA LYS A 22 11.79 3.89 2.75
C LYS A 22 10.41 3.28 3.07
N VAL A 23 9.79 3.74 4.15
CA VAL A 23 8.44 3.30 4.54
C VAL A 23 7.42 3.59 3.45
N GLY A 24 7.44 4.80 2.86
CA GLY A 24 6.57 5.16 1.74
C GLY A 24 6.70 4.23 0.54
N ARG A 25 7.95 3.90 0.15
CA ARG A 25 8.23 2.94 -0.94
C ARG A 25 7.81 1.50 -0.63
N LEU A 26 7.64 1.13 0.63
CA LEU A 26 7.17 -0.21 1.04
C LEU A 26 5.65 -0.25 1.22
N LEU A 27 5.01 0.88 1.52
CA LEU A 27 3.56 0.98 1.66
C LEU A 27 2.81 0.88 0.33
N THR A 28 3.40 1.35 -0.78
CA THR A 28 2.78 1.24 -2.12
C THR A 28 2.38 -0.20 -2.48
N ASN A 29 1.33 -0.35 -3.29
CA ASN A 29 0.90 -1.65 -3.80
C ASN A 29 1.98 -2.33 -4.66
N TYR A 30 2.83 -1.52 -5.27
CA TYR A 30 3.91 -1.93 -6.17
C TYR A 30 5.03 -2.71 -5.46
N ALA A 31 5.24 -2.48 -4.15
CA ALA A 31 6.34 -3.08 -3.40
C ALA A 31 6.18 -4.60 -3.28
N ARG A 32 7.30 -5.32 -3.46
CA ARG A 32 7.35 -6.75 -3.09
C ARG A 32 7.22 -6.87 -1.58
N SER A 33 6.07 -7.33 -1.14
CA SER A 33 5.71 -7.46 0.27
C SER A 33 4.77 -8.65 0.40
N PRO A 34 5.31 -9.88 0.32
CA PRO A 34 4.49 -11.07 0.23
C PRO A 34 3.56 -11.21 1.43
N PHE A 35 2.36 -11.71 1.18
CA PHE A 35 1.37 -11.94 2.22
C PHE A 35 0.44 -13.09 1.84
N LYS A 36 -0.16 -13.69 2.85
CA LYS A 36 -1.20 -14.71 2.73
C LYS A 36 -2.55 -14.11 3.14
N HIS A 37 -3.43 -13.93 2.17
CA HIS A 37 -4.83 -13.59 2.42
C HIS A 37 -5.56 -14.80 3.01
N LYS A 38 -6.37 -14.58 4.06
CA LYS A 38 -7.12 -15.66 4.74
C LYS A 38 -7.97 -16.49 3.77
N THR A 39 -8.69 -15.82 2.88
CA THR A 39 -9.60 -16.46 1.90
C THR A 39 -8.92 -16.86 0.60
N PHE A 40 -7.92 -16.10 0.14
CA PHE A 40 -7.43 -16.20 -1.24
C PHE A 40 -6.03 -16.79 -1.35
N GLY A 41 -5.35 -17.03 -0.22
CA GLY A 41 -4.01 -17.60 -0.18
C GLY A 41 -2.92 -16.57 -0.46
N GLU A 42 -1.81 -17.03 -1.04
CA GLU A 42 -0.56 -16.26 -1.13
C GLU A 42 -0.50 -15.33 -2.34
N PHE A 43 0.13 -14.17 -2.13
CA PHE A 43 0.41 -13.12 -3.10
C PHE A 43 1.78 -12.48 -2.82
N GLU A 44 2.54 -12.15 -3.87
CA GLU A 44 3.86 -11.47 -3.77
C GLU A 44 3.74 -9.95 -3.56
N SER A 45 2.61 -9.35 -3.93
CA SER A 45 2.32 -7.93 -3.68
C SER A 45 0.82 -7.61 -3.71
N MET A 46 0.48 -6.42 -3.20
CA MET A 46 -0.87 -5.87 -3.30
C MET A 46 -1.24 -5.50 -4.74
N GLU A 47 -0.29 -5.10 -5.59
CA GLU A 47 -0.52 -4.86 -7.01
C GLU A 47 -1.04 -6.13 -7.71
N GLY A 48 -0.37 -7.26 -7.49
CA GLY A 48 -0.79 -8.55 -8.04
C GLY A 48 -2.16 -8.99 -7.52
N PHE A 49 -2.42 -8.80 -6.23
CA PHE A 49 -3.73 -9.07 -5.63
C PHE A 49 -4.83 -8.20 -6.23
N TRP A 50 -4.58 -6.89 -6.39
CA TRP A 50 -5.52 -5.93 -6.96
C TRP A 50 -5.95 -6.36 -8.36
N PHE A 51 -4.98 -6.58 -9.27
CA PHE A 51 -5.29 -6.97 -10.64
C PHE A 51 -5.97 -8.33 -10.72
N TRP A 52 -5.52 -9.31 -9.93
CA TRP A 52 -6.14 -10.63 -9.89
C TRP A 52 -7.58 -10.56 -9.43
N LEU A 53 -7.86 -9.77 -8.40
CA LEU A 53 -9.20 -9.58 -7.90
C LEU A 53 -10.08 -8.86 -8.94
N ALA A 54 -9.54 -7.80 -9.55
CA ALA A 54 -10.24 -6.99 -10.53
C ALA A 54 -10.56 -7.77 -11.81
N SER A 55 -9.74 -8.75 -12.16
CA SER A 55 -9.96 -9.63 -13.30
C SER A 55 -10.94 -10.78 -13.01
N GLY A 56 -11.78 -10.66 -11.99
CA GLY A 56 -12.68 -11.74 -11.55
C GLY A 56 -11.95 -13.00 -11.06
N ARG A 57 -10.69 -12.89 -10.61
CA ARG A 57 -9.87 -13.99 -10.05
C ARG A 57 -9.35 -15.01 -11.07
N GLN A 58 -9.35 -14.67 -12.36
CA GLN A 58 -9.01 -15.58 -13.46
C GLN A 58 -7.50 -15.82 -13.63
N TYR A 59 -6.66 -14.80 -13.45
CA TYR A 59 -5.25 -14.87 -13.85
C TYR A 59 -4.30 -15.16 -12.68
N ASN A 60 -4.19 -16.42 -12.27
CA ASN A 60 -3.36 -16.85 -11.13
C ASN A 60 -1.88 -16.47 -11.24
N ARG A 61 -1.36 -16.17 -12.44
CA ARG A 61 0.02 -15.68 -12.61
C ARG A 61 0.26 -14.38 -11.85
N LEU A 62 -0.74 -13.49 -11.77
CA LEU A 62 -0.65 -12.20 -11.04
C LEU A 62 -0.33 -12.39 -9.56
N ARG A 63 -0.70 -13.52 -8.97
CA ARG A 63 -0.42 -13.84 -7.56
C ARG A 63 1.07 -13.91 -7.25
N LYS A 64 1.90 -14.28 -8.23
CA LYS A 64 3.34 -14.47 -8.08
C LYS A 64 4.16 -13.28 -8.58
N LEU A 65 3.50 -12.16 -8.91
CA LEU A 65 4.15 -10.99 -9.48
C LEU A 65 4.08 -9.82 -8.52
N HIS A 66 4.99 -8.88 -8.73
CA HIS A 66 5.04 -7.60 -8.04
C HIS A 66 5.56 -6.51 -8.98
N GLY A 67 5.46 -5.26 -8.55
CA GLY A 67 6.04 -4.13 -9.25
C GLY A 67 5.67 -4.08 -10.73
N TYR A 68 6.70 -3.92 -11.58
CA TYR A 68 6.52 -3.69 -13.02
C TYR A 68 5.82 -4.85 -13.71
N ASP A 69 6.21 -6.08 -13.38
CA ASP A 69 5.66 -7.27 -14.02
C ASP A 69 4.19 -7.48 -13.68
N ALA A 70 3.79 -7.21 -12.42
CA ALA A 70 2.40 -7.24 -12.00
C ALA A 70 1.58 -6.16 -12.69
N ASN A 71 2.13 -4.94 -12.79
CA ASN A 71 1.45 -3.83 -13.45
C ASN A 71 1.25 -4.09 -14.95
N GLN A 72 2.28 -4.57 -15.65
CA GLN A 72 2.20 -4.86 -17.08
C GLN A 72 1.19 -5.97 -17.39
N LEU A 73 1.30 -7.12 -16.71
CA LEU A 73 0.34 -8.20 -16.93
C LEU A 73 -1.07 -7.79 -16.49
N GLY A 74 -1.18 -7.07 -15.38
CA GLY A 74 -2.44 -6.58 -14.84
C GLY A 74 -3.20 -5.69 -15.82
N ARG A 75 -2.51 -4.75 -16.48
CA ARG A 75 -3.12 -3.88 -17.50
C ARG A 75 -3.65 -4.67 -18.69
N ILE A 76 -2.92 -5.70 -19.14
CA ILE A 76 -3.39 -6.59 -20.21
C ILE A 76 -4.63 -7.39 -19.76
N CYS A 77 -4.61 -7.93 -18.54
CA CYS A 77 -5.73 -8.70 -17.99
C CYS A 77 -7.02 -7.88 -17.83
N LEU A 78 -6.93 -6.54 -17.70
CA LEU A 78 -8.06 -5.65 -17.51
C LEU A 78 -8.46 -4.86 -18.77
N GLU A 79 -7.85 -5.09 -19.93
CA GLU A 79 -8.04 -4.27 -21.14
C GLU A 79 -9.52 -4.11 -21.55
N ASN A 80 -10.34 -5.13 -21.29
CA ASN A 80 -11.78 -5.15 -21.62
C ASN A 80 -12.69 -5.16 -20.39
N ILE A 81 -12.17 -4.75 -19.22
CA ILE A 81 -12.91 -4.74 -17.96
C ILE A 81 -13.24 -3.30 -17.58
N ASN A 82 -14.53 -3.04 -17.37
CA ASN A 82 -14.96 -1.75 -16.82
C ASN A 82 -14.59 -1.68 -15.34
N TYR A 83 -13.59 -0.86 -15.02
CA TYR A 83 -13.06 -0.71 -13.67
C TYR A 83 -14.14 -0.27 -12.66
N GLU A 84 -15.06 0.62 -13.04
CA GLU A 84 -16.08 1.15 -12.13
C GLU A 84 -17.11 0.09 -11.73
N GLU A 85 -17.35 -0.91 -12.57
CA GLU A 85 -18.24 -2.03 -12.27
C GLU A 85 -17.62 -3.03 -11.30
N VAL A 86 -16.29 -3.04 -11.18
CA VAL A 86 -15.53 -4.04 -10.42
C VAL A 86 -15.16 -3.54 -9.03
N VAL A 87 -14.94 -2.24 -8.86
CA VAL A 87 -14.52 -1.63 -7.59
C VAL A 87 -15.74 -1.26 -6.72
N ASP A 88 -16.47 -2.30 -6.31
CA ASP A 88 -17.58 -2.19 -5.36
C ASP A 88 -17.09 -2.24 -3.88
N ASP A 89 -18.04 -2.21 -2.95
CA ASP A 89 -17.73 -2.29 -1.52
C ASP A 89 -17.07 -3.62 -1.11
N ARG A 90 -17.38 -4.71 -1.81
CA ARG A 90 -16.80 -6.02 -1.55
C ARG A 90 -15.34 -6.07 -2.00
N PHE A 91 -15.05 -5.47 -3.16
CA PHE A 91 -13.69 -5.28 -3.65
C PHE A 91 -12.87 -4.48 -2.63
N ARG A 92 -13.37 -3.34 -2.16
CA ARG A 92 -12.71 -2.51 -1.14
C ARG A 92 -12.48 -3.27 0.16
N THR A 93 -13.46 -4.08 0.58
CA THR A 93 -13.34 -4.94 1.77
C THR A 93 -12.17 -5.90 1.63
N TRP A 94 -12.07 -6.62 0.50
CA TRP A 94 -10.98 -7.57 0.25
C TRP A 94 -9.61 -6.90 0.11
N ILE A 95 -9.53 -5.74 -0.54
CA ILE A 95 -8.29 -4.95 -0.55
C ILE A 95 -7.89 -4.55 0.87
N GLY A 96 -8.85 -4.16 1.71
CA GLY A 96 -8.59 -3.81 3.10
C GLY A 96 -8.11 -4.99 3.95
N GLU A 97 -8.70 -6.17 3.78
CA GLU A 97 -8.24 -7.41 4.41
C GLU A 97 -6.82 -7.77 3.95
N ALA A 98 -6.54 -7.68 2.65
CA ALA A 98 -5.22 -7.92 2.09
C ALA A 98 -4.18 -6.90 2.60
N THR A 99 -4.54 -5.63 2.73
CA THR A 99 -3.67 -4.57 3.26
C THR A 99 -3.31 -4.84 4.72
N LYS A 100 -4.30 -5.24 5.53
CA LYS A 100 -4.09 -5.66 6.93
C LYS A 100 -3.17 -6.88 7.00
N ALA A 101 -3.39 -7.88 6.15
CA ALA A 101 -2.56 -9.08 6.08
C ALA A 101 -1.10 -8.75 5.69
N LYS A 102 -0.90 -7.92 4.66
CA LYS A 102 0.42 -7.41 4.25
C LYS A 102 1.15 -6.79 5.44
N LEU A 103 0.52 -5.84 6.13
CA LEU A 103 1.17 -5.12 7.23
C LEU A 103 1.48 -6.05 8.41
N ARG A 104 0.55 -6.91 8.82
CA ARG A 104 0.74 -7.81 9.98
C ARG A 104 1.80 -8.88 9.74
N GLN A 105 1.89 -9.39 8.50
CA GLN A 105 2.84 -10.45 8.15
C GLN A 105 4.23 -9.90 7.80
N ASN A 106 4.34 -8.61 7.50
CA ASN A 106 5.60 -7.92 7.25
C ASN A 106 5.88 -6.95 8.40
N THR A 107 6.20 -7.49 9.59
CA THR A 107 6.32 -6.73 10.83
C THR A 107 7.40 -5.65 10.80
N ASP A 108 8.45 -5.80 9.98
CA ASP A 108 9.42 -4.72 9.73
C ASP A 108 8.77 -3.49 9.07
N ILE A 109 7.88 -3.71 8.09
CA ILE A 109 7.13 -2.64 7.43
C ILE A 109 6.17 -1.99 8.42
N LEU A 110 5.51 -2.79 9.24
CA LEU A 110 4.60 -2.29 10.26
C LEU A 110 5.32 -1.51 11.36
N GLN A 111 6.51 -1.96 11.78
CA GLN A 111 7.36 -1.22 12.72
C GLN A 111 7.73 0.15 12.15
N MET A 112 8.25 0.18 10.91
CA MET A 112 8.56 1.45 10.22
C MET A 112 7.33 2.35 10.10
N LEU A 113 6.14 1.79 9.84
CA LEU A 113 4.88 2.55 9.79
C LEU A 113 4.53 3.13 11.15
N VAL A 114 4.65 2.38 12.24
CA VAL A 114 4.39 2.85 13.61
C VAL A 114 5.32 4.00 13.99
N GLU A 115 6.59 3.92 13.59
CA GLU A 115 7.62 4.95 13.84
C GLU A 115 7.35 6.28 13.14
N THR A 116 6.49 6.31 12.12
CA THR A 116 6.06 7.57 11.49
C THR A 116 5.20 8.44 12.41
N GLY A 117 4.81 7.94 13.58
CA GLY A 117 4.00 8.66 14.56
C GLY A 117 2.61 8.97 14.00
N ASP A 118 2.23 10.25 14.06
CA ASP A 118 0.91 10.74 13.62
C ASP A 118 0.94 11.37 12.23
N LEU A 119 2.06 11.33 11.51
CA LEU A 119 2.16 11.91 10.17
C LEU A 119 1.07 11.34 9.24
N PRO A 120 0.36 12.17 8.47
CA PRO A 120 -0.63 11.66 7.51
C PRO A 120 0.06 10.77 6.48
N ILE A 121 -0.61 9.66 6.13
CA ILE A 121 -0.18 8.79 5.03
C ILE A 121 -1.01 9.13 3.81
N VAL A 122 -0.35 9.46 2.70
CA VAL A 122 -0.98 9.95 1.48
C VAL A 122 -0.39 9.26 0.27
N HIS A 123 -1.16 9.21 -0.81
CA HIS A 123 -0.70 8.63 -2.06
C HIS A 123 -0.77 9.67 -3.18
N TYR A 124 0.39 10.08 -3.67
CA TYR A 124 0.49 10.93 -4.86
C TYR A 124 1.71 10.56 -5.71
N TYR A 125 1.57 10.82 -7.00
CA TYR A 125 2.66 10.72 -7.96
C TYR A 125 3.33 12.07 -8.15
N TYR A 126 4.61 12.07 -8.46
CA TYR A 126 5.31 13.26 -8.93
C TYR A 126 6.33 12.89 -10.01
N ASP A 127 6.68 13.87 -10.84
CA ASP A 127 7.74 13.71 -11.83
C ASP A 127 9.09 13.59 -11.13
N TYR A 128 9.47 12.34 -10.84
CA TYR A 128 10.73 12.00 -10.18
C TYR A 128 11.96 12.24 -11.05
N LYS A 129 11.79 12.57 -12.35
CA LYS A 129 12.90 12.96 -13.23
C LYS A 129 13.27 14.44 -13.08
N ASN A 130 12.40 15.25 -12.47
CA ASN A 130 12.75 16.63 -12.16
C ASN A 130 13.79 16.63 -11.01
N PRO A 131 15.00 17.17 -11.23
CA PRO A 131 16.03 17.23 -10.19
C PRO A 131 15.64 18.16 -9.02
N VAL A 132 14.68 19.06 -9.23
CA VAL A 132 14.22 20.05 -8.25
C VAL A 132 12.82 19.64 -7.76
N LEU A 133 12.75 18.93 -6.62
CA LEU A 133 11.50 18.39 -6.08
C LEU A 133 10.44 19.47 -5.77
N THR A 134 10.86 20.67 -5.38
CA THR A 134 9.98 21.81 -5.10
C THR A 134 9.19 22.26 -6.33
N GLU A 135 9.64 21.90 -7.53
CA GLU A 135 9.00 22.22 -8.81
C GLU A 135 8.35 20.99 -9.47
N ALA A 136 8.42 19.82 -8.83
CA ALA A 136 7.88 18.60 -9.40
C ALA A 136 6.35 18.68 -9.48
N LYS A 137 5.80 18.38 -10.67
CA LYS A 137 4.36 18.32 -10.87
C LYS A 137 3.78 17.15 -10.07
N VAL A 138 2.89 17.45 -9.13
CA VAL A 138 2.20 16.46 -8.31
C VAL A 138 0.85 16.07 -8.92
N THR A 139 0.57 14.77 -8.94
CA THR A 139 -0.74 14.21 -9.31
C THR A 139 -1.31 13.46 -8.11
N PHE A 140 -2.40 13.97 -7.57
CA PHE A 140 -3.12 13.37 -6.44
C PHE A 140 -4.46 12.79 -6.91
N LEU A 141 -4.75 11.55 -6.52
CA LEU A 141 -5.95 10.81 -6.90
C LEU A 141 -6.81 10.56 -5.65
N PRO A 142 -7.67 11.51 -5.24
CA PRO A 142 -8.41 11.44 -3.97
C PRO A 142 -9.32 10.21 -3.87
N GLN A 143 -9.82 9.69 -5.00
CA GLN A 143 -10.67 8.50 -5.04
C GLN A 143 -9.98 7.22 -4.55
N HIS A 144 -8.64 7.21 -4.41
CA HIS A 144 -7.89 6.07 -3.90
C HIS A 144 -7.39 6.28 -2.46
N GLN A 145 -7.70 7.42 -1.84
CA GLN A 145 -7.21 7.77 -0.50
C GLN A 145 -7.72 6.82 0.60
N TRP A 146 -8.86 6.18 0.38
CA TRP A 146 -9.41 5.15 1.29
C TRP A 146 -8.42 4.01 1.60
N GLN A 147 -7.49 3.69 0.69
CA GLN A 147 -6.45 2.70 0.97
C GLN A 147 -5.50 3.17 2.08
N MET A 148 -5.18 4.47 2.08
CA MET A 148 -4.30 5.06 3.10
C MET A 148 -5.02 5.20 4.44
N GLU A 149 -6.34 5.40 4.44
CA GLU A 149 -7.15 5.37 5.67
C GLU A 149 -7.05 4.01 6.36
N ILE A 150 -7.05 2.91 5.59
CA ILE A 150 -6.85 1.56 6.14
C ILE A 150 -5.44 1.40 6.73
N VAL A 151 -4.41 1.90 6.03
CA VAL A 151 -3.03 1.89 6.55
C VAL A 151 -2.92 2.66 7.86
N MET A 152 -3.53 3.85 7.93
CA MET A 152 -3.54 4.68 9.14
C MET A 152 -4.31 4.03 10.29
N ASP A 153 -5.44 3.37 10.02
CA ASP A 153 -6.19 2.58 11.01
C ASP A 153 -5.35 1.44 11.59
N VAL A 154 -4.63 0.70 10.74
CA VAL A 154 -3.70 -0.35 11.19
C VAL A 154 -2.58 0.23 12.05
N ARG A 155 -1.98 1.35 11.64
CA ARG A 155 -0.93 2.04 12.41
C ARG A 155 -1.43 2.39 13.82
N LYS A 156 -2.56 3.10 13.90
CA LYS A 156 -3.15 3.57 15.16
C LYS A 156 -3.45 2.41 16.11
N LYS A 157 -4.13 1.37 15.62
CA LYS A 157 -4.44 0.17 16.42
C LYS A 157 -3.18 -0.54 16.90
N THR A 158 -2.13 -0.56 16.08
CA THR A 158 -0.85 -1.18 16.45
C THR A 158 -0.13 -0.36 17.53
N GLN A 159 -0.07 0.98 17.39
CA GLN A 159 0.47 1.88 18.41
C GLN A 159 -0.24 1.72 19.77
N GLU A 160 -1.58 1.68 19.77
CA GLU A 160 -2.38 1.48 20.97
C GLU A 160 -2.11 0.12 21.64
N TRP A 161 -2.02 -0.94 20.82
CA TRP A 161 -1.70 -2.29 21.30
C TRP A 161 -0.28 -2.37 21.88
N MET A 162 0.72 -1.81 21.19
CA MET A 162 2.12 -1.75 21.65
C MET A 162 2.23 -1.03 22.98
N LYS A 163 1.57 0.14 23.11
CA LYS A 163 1.51 0.90 24.37
C LYS A 163 0.90 0.09 25.51
N ARG A 164 -0.23 -0.58 25.27
CA ARG A 164 -0.90 -1.44 26.27
C ARG A 164 -0.05 -2.63 26.71
N LYS A 165 0.82 -3.13 25.83
CA LYS A 165 1.68 -4.29 26.08
C LYS A 165 3.09 -3.92 26.55
N GLY A 166 3.44 -2.63 26.58
CA GLY A 166 4.82 -2.19 26.86
C GLY A 166 5.83 -2.64 25.80
N ILE A 167 5.38 -2.83 24.56
CA ILE A 167 6.21 -3.26 23.43
C ILE A 167 6.73 -2.02 22.72
N VAL A 168 8.04 -2.00 22.45
CA VAL A 168 8.69 -0.92 21.69
C VAL A 168 9.10 -1.34 20.28
N ASP A 169 9.12 -2.64 20.02
CA ASP A 169 9.58 -3.23 18.76
C ASP A 169 8.70 -4.43 18.38
N ILE A 170 7.84 -4.24 17.39
CA ILE A 170 6.89 -5.25 16.90
C ILE A 170 7.50 -6.19 15.86
N SER A 171 8.68 -5.87 15.31
CA SER A 171 9.36 -6.71 14.30
C SER A 171 9.61 -8.13 14.79
N LYS A 172 9.80 -8.28 16.11
CA LYS A 172 10.07 -9.55 16.82
C LYS A 172 8.83 -10.42 17.04
N TYR A 173 7.65 -9.96 16.67
CA TYR A 173 6.38 -10.66 16.89
C TYR A 173 5.87 -11.28 15.60
N LYS A 174 5.16 -12.41 15.72
CA LYS A 174 4.30 -12.91 14.64
C LYS A 174 2.88 -12.44 14.93
N LEU A 175 2.34 -11.62 14.04
CA LEU A 175 0.96 -11.16 14.11
C LEU A 175 0.13 -11.96 13.11
N GLU A 176 -0.95 -12.57 13.58
CA GLU A 176 -1.94 -13.25 12.74
C GLU A 176 -2.99 -12.28 12.17
#